data_AF-A0AAV4F593-F1
#
_entry.id   AF-A0AAV4F593-F1
#
_cell.length_a   1.000
_cell.length_b   1.000
_cell.length_c   1.000
_cell.angle_alpha   90.00
_cell.angle_beta   90.00
_cell.angle_gamma   90.00
#
_symmetry.space_group_name_H-M   'P 1'
#
loop_
_entity.id
_entity.type
_entity.pdbx_description
1 polymer ?
#
loop_
_entity_poly.entity_id
_entity_poly.type
_entity_poly.pdbx_seq_one_letter_code
_entity_poly.pdbx_strand_id
1 'polypeptide(L)'
;MDTFTSDIDTSLKQIECMTYMALKDNIKDILDKHAAEREISVKPRKPAPWITPAVKAAKQKQRQAERQWRKLGTQVHSDIYIHHRKNTKSIVVAEKRQYLNDEC
;
A
#
# COMPACT_ATOMS: atom_id res chain seq x y z
N MET A 1 7.88 -47.95 10.70
CA MET A 1 7.15 -46.67 10.58
C MET A 1 6.77 -46.33 11.99
N ASP A 2 7.62 -45.56 12.64
CA ASP A 2 7.76 -45.61 14.09
C ASP A 2 6.82 -44.56 14.70
N THR A 3 5.63 -45.02 15.07
CA THR A 3 4.53 -44.21 15.63
C THR A 3 4.96 -43.39 16.84
N PHE A 4 5.87 -43.93 17.65
CA PHE A 4 6.43 -43.24 18.82
C PHE A 4 7.17 -41.94 18.45
N THR A 5 7.94 -41.96 17.35
CA THR A 5 8.73 -40.80 16.92
C THR A 5 7.82 -39.71 16.34
N SER A 6 6.75 -40.07 15.63
CA SER A 6 5.76 -39.11 15.12
C SER A 6 4.91 -38.48 16.23
N ASP A 7 4.62 -39.22 17.29
CA ASP A 7 3.85 -38.72 18.44
C ASP A 7 4.65 -37.71 19.27
N ILE A 8 5.97 -37.95 19.40
CA ILE A 8 6.90 -37.00 20.02
C ILE A 8 6.98 -35.71 19.19
N ASP A 9 7.18 -35.80 17.88
CA ASP A 9 7.24 -34.62 17.00
C ASP A 9 5.95 -33.80 17.02
N THR A 10 4.80 -34.47 17.12
CA THR A 10 3.49 -33.82 17.23
C THR A 10 3.34 -33.10 18.57
N SER A 11 3.77 -33.75 19.66
CA SER A 11 3.76 -33.16 21.01
C SER A 11 4.69 -31.96 21.13
N LEU A 12 5.88 -32.02 20.53
CA LEU A 12 6.84 -30.90 20.50
C LEU A 12 6.27 -29.70 19.73
N LYS A 13 5.66 -29.93 18.56
CA LYS A 13 4.96 -28.88 17.80
C LYS A 13 3.81 -28.26 18.56
N GLN A 14 3.05 -29.07 19.32
CA GLN A 14 1.97 -28.58 20.17
C GLN A 14 2.51 -27.63 21.25
N ILE A 15 3.62 -27.98 21.91
CA ILE A 15 4.27 -27.17 22.95
C ILE A 15 4.84 -25.87 22.36
N GLU A 16 5.51 -25.93 21.21
CA GLU A 16 6.00 -24.75 20.50
C GLU A 16 4.86 -23.79 20.13
N CYS A 17 3.74 -24.34 19.64
CA CYS A 17 2.56 -23.55 19.33
C CYS A 17 1.98 -22.86 20.57
N MET A 18 1.82 -23.58 21.68
CA MET A 18 1.31 -23.00 22.93
C MET A 18 2.24 -21.92 23.50
N THR A 19 3.55 -22.14 23.47
CA THR A 19 4.53 -21.14 23.95
C THR A 19 4.57 -19.91 23.07
N TYR A 20 4.47 -20.05 21.74
CA TYR A 20 4.36 -18.94 20.80
C TYR A 20 3.10 -18.10 21.04
N MET A 21 1.95 -18.76 21.24
CA MET A 21 0.68 -18.06 21.48
C MET A 21 0.73 -17.29 22.81
N ALA A 22 1.22 -17.92 23.89
CA ALA A 22 1.39 -17.26 25.17
C ALA A 22 2.38 -16.07 25.10
N LEU A 23 3.49 -16.22 24.37
CA LEU A 23 4.46 -15.15 24.19
C LEU A 23 3.87 -13.98 23.39
N LYS A 24 3.12 -14.27 22.34
CA LYS A 24 2.44 -13.27 21.51
C LYS A 24 1.46 -12.44 22.33
N ASP A 25 0.65 -13.08 23.17
CA ASP A 25 -0.34 -12.40 24.01
C ASP A 25 0.34 -11.53 25.07
N ASN A 26 1.41 -12.03 25.71
CA ASN A 26 2.20 -11.25 26.66
C ASN A 26 2.84 -10.00 26.03
N ILE A 27 3.41 -10.13 24.82
CA ILE A 27 3.99 -9.00 24.09
C ILE A 27 2.92 -7.98 23.74
N LYS A 28 1.74 -8.44 23.32
CA LYS A 28 0.60 -7.57 23.04
C LYS A 28 0.20 -6.79 24.29
N ASP A 29 0.03 -7.45 25.43
CA ASP A 29 -0.33 -6.79 26.69
C ASP A 29 0.69 -5.74 27.12
N ILE A 30 1.99 -6.02 26.95
CA ILE A 30 3.07 -5.05 27.24
C ILE A 30 2.99 -3.86 26.29
N LEU A 31 2.79 -4.12 24.99
CA LEU A 31 2.64 -3.07 23.99
C LEU A 31 1.41 -2.21 24.29
N ASP A 32 0.26 -2.79 24.61
CA ASP A 32 -0.97 -2.05 24.89
C ASP A 32 -0.84 -1.23 26.19
N LYS A 33 -0.10 -1.73 27.19
CA LYS A 33 0.23 -0.97 28.42
C LYS A 33 1.14 0.23 28.16
N HIS A 34 2.12 0.10 27.27
CA HIS A 34 3.12 1.14 27.01
C HIS A 34 2.79 2.06 25.82
N ALA A 35 1.91 1.61 24.93
CA ALA A 35 1.46 2.32 23.73
C ALA A 35 -0.06 2.34 23.73
N ALA A 36 -0.63 3.22 24.58
CA ALA A 36 -2.07 3.43 24.64
C ALA A 36 -2.64 3.69 23.24
N GLU A 37 -3.73 2.99 22.93
CA GLU A 37 -4.45 3.17 21.68
C GLU A 37 -4.89 4.64 21.55
N ARG A 38 -4.53 5.26 20.42
CA ARG A 38 -4.93 6.63 20.11
C ARG A 38 -5.99 6.61 19.04
N GLU A 39 -7.19 7.07 19.39
CA GLU A 39 -8.22 7.33 18.40
C GLU A 39 -7.89 8.60 17.61
N ILE A 40 -7.62 8.45 16.32
CA ILE A 40 -7.39 9.58 15.41
C ILE A 40 -8.63 9.72 14.54
N SER A 41 -9.38 10.82 14.71
CA SER A 41 -10.46 11.17 13.80
C SER A 41 -9.90 11.66 12.48
N VAL A 42 -9.84 10.77 11.48
CA VAL A 42 -9.43 11.13 10.12
C VAL A 42 -10.64 11.63 9.35
N LYS A 43 -10.71 12.96 9.13
CA LYS A 43 -11.71 13.54 8.24
C LYS A 43 -11.41 13.14 6.79
N PRO A 44 -12.34 12.45 6.07
CA PRO A 44 -12.10 12.10 4.69
C PRO A 44 -12.04 13.37 3.83
N ARG A 45 -10.89 13.65 3.24
CA ARG A 45 -10.74 14.75 2.28
C ARG A 45 -11.39 14.30 0.96
N LYS A 46 -12.49 14.94 0.58
CA LYS A 46 -13.07 14.75 -0.75
C LYS A 46 -12.02 15.12 -1.81
N PRO A 47 -11.82 14.28 -2.84
CA PRO A 47 -10.94 14.65 -3.94
C PRO A 47 -11.48 15.91 -4.63
N ALA A 48 -10.60 16.71 -5.23
CA ALA A 48 -11.04 17.85 -6.03
C ALA A 48 -11.96 17.35 -7.17
N PRO A 49 -12.97 18.13 -7.58
CA PRO A 49 -14.00 17.68 -8.53
C PRO A 49 -13.43 17.16 -9.87
N TRP A 50 -12.38 17.78 -10.37
CA TRP A 50 -11.68 17.40 -11.61
C TRP A 50 -10.75 16.17 -11.45
N ILE A 51 -10.65 15.55 -10.26
CA ILE A 51 -9.89 14.31 -10.07
C ILE A 51 -10.79 13.12 -10.42
N THR A 52 -10.99 12.94 -11.71
CA THR A 52 -11.74 11.80 -12.26
C THR A 52 -10.91 10.52 -12.22
N PRO A 53 -11.54 9.34 -12.39
CA PRO A 53 -10.82 8.07 -12.47
C PRO A 53 -9.72 8.07 -13.54
N ALA A 54 -9.90 8.79 -14.64
CA ALA A 54 -8.90 8.96 -15.70
C ALA A 54 -7.62 9.64 -15.18
N VAL A 55 -7.77 10.75 -14.42
CA VAL A 55 -6.64 11.44 -13.78
C VAL A 55 -5.93 10.52 -12.79
N LYS A 56 -6.69 9.74 -11.99
CA LYS A 56 -6.10 8.79 -11.02
C LYS A 56 -5.29 7.71 -11.72
N ALA A 57 -5.85 7.09 -12.77
CA ALA A 57 -5.17 6.06 -13.54
C ALA A 57 -3.89 6.59 -14.22
N ALA A 58 -3.94 7.80 -14.80
CA ALA A 58 -2.78 8.44 -15.40
C ALA A 58 -1.65 8.69 -14.39
N LYS A 59 -1.99 9.27 -13.22
CA LYS A 59 -1.04 9.48 -12.12
C LYS A 59 -0.46 8.19 -11.58
N GLN A 60 -1.26 7.11 -11.49
CA GLN A 60 -0.79 5.81 -11.07
C GLN A 60 0.26 5.25 -12.03
N LYS A 61 0.01 5.29 -13.35
CA LYS A 61 0.98 4.88 -14.38
C LYS A 61 2.25 5.72 -14.32
N GLN A 62 2.12 7.04 -14.16
CA GLN A 62 3.28 7.93 -13.98
C GLN A 62 4.12 7.52 -12.76
N ARG A 63 3.49 7.23 -11.62
CA ARG A 63 4.20 6.81 -10.40
C ARG A 63 4.86 5.43 -10.56
N GLN A 64 4.23 4.49 -11.24
CA GLN A 64 4.84 3.19 -11.55
C GLN A 64 6.10 3.36 -12.40
N ALA A 65 6.02 4.14 -13.47
CA ALA A 65 7.17 4.46 -14.32
C ALA A 65 8.28 5.19 -13.56
N GLU A 66 7.92 6.16 -12.71
CA GLU A 66 8.88 6.89 -11.87
C GLU A 66 9.62 5.93 -10.92
N ARG A 67 8.89 5.05 -10.21
CA ARG A 67 9.50 4.06 -9.31
C ARG A 67 10.45 3.14 -10.06
N GLN A 68 10.07 2.68 -11.25
CA GLN A 68 10.92 1.82 -12.07
C GLN A 68 12.19 2.55 -12.51
N TRP A 69 12.06 3.80 -12.95
CA TRP A 69 13.20 4.63 -13.31
C TRP A 69 14.13 4.88 -12.12
N ARG A 70 13.61 5.22 -10.93
CA ARG A 70 14.45 5.41 -9.74
C ARG A 70 15.15 4.14 -9.27
N LYS A 71 14.54 2.97 -9.52
CA LYS A 71 15.13 1.67 -9.18
C LYS A 71 16.29 1.31 -10.10
N LEU A 72 16.13 1.51 -11.41
CA LEU A 72 17.06 0.98 -12.42
C LEU A 72 17.99 2.04 -13.03
N GLY A 73 17.60 3.31 -13.02
CA GLY A 73 18.40 4.44 -13.50
C GLY A 73 18.65 4.48 -15.00
N THR A 74 18.02 3.62 -15.80
CA THR A 74 18.31 3.53 -17.25
C THR A 74 17.55 4.58 -18.08
N GLN A 75 18.12 4.93 -19.23
CA GLN A 75 17.54 5.91 -20.16
C GLN A 75 16.15 5.48 -20.65
N VAL A 76 15.96 4.21 -20.98
CA VAL A 76 14.66 3.68 -21.42
C VAL A 76 13.55 3.94 -20.38
N HIS A 77 13.85 3.73 -19.10
CA HIS A 77 12.86 4.00 -18.04
C HIS A 77 12.64 5.50 -17.82
N SER A 78 13.67 6.33 -18.02
CA SER A 78 13.54 7.79 -18.03
C SER A 78 12.57 8.24 -19.12
N ASP A 79 12.71 7.72 -20.34
CA ASP A 79 11.86 8.06 -21.48
C ASP A 79 10.41 7.62 -21.25
N ILE A 80 10.21 6.40 -20.71
CA ILE A 80 8.89 5.90 -20.31
C ILE A 80 8.26 6.83 -19.25
N TYR A 81 9.02 7.25 -18.24
CA TYR A 81 8.54 8.20 -17.23
C TYR A 81 8.15 9.54 -17.85
N ILE A 82 8.99 10.11 -18.73
CA ILE A 82 8.71 11.38 -19.42
C ILE A 82 7.44 11.27 -20.26
N HIS A 83 7.24 10.16 -20.97
CA HIS A 83 6.02 9.88 -21.73
C HIS A 83 4.78 9.92 -20.81
N HIS A 84 4.78 9.15 -19.72
CA HIS A 84 3.65 9.14 -18.78
C HIS A 84 3.43 10.48 -18.07
N ARG A 85 4.49 11.24 -17.80
CA ARG A 85 4.41 12.60 -17.24
C ARG A 85 3.71 13.55 -18.21
N LYS A 86 4.07 13.53 -19.51
CA LYS A 86 3.41 14.34 -20.55
C LYS A 86 1.94 13.96 -20.69
N ASN A 87 1.63 12.66 -20.76
CA ASN A 87 0.26 12.17 -20.85
C ASN A 87 -0.59 12.61 -19.65
N THR A 88 -0.07 12.46 -18.43
CA THR A 88 -0.78 12.87 -17.21
C THR A 88 -1.05 14.37 -17.20
N LYS A 89 -0.10 15.19 -17.64
CA LYS A 89 -0.31 16.64 -17.76
C LYS A 89 -1.44 16.96 -18.74
N SER A 90 -1.48 16.29 -19.89
CA SER A 90 -2.55 16.47 -20.90
C SER A 90 -3.92 16.14 -20.31
N ILE A 91 -4.06 14.96 -19.70
CA ILE A 91 -5.32 14.51 -19.09
C ILE A 91 -5.78 15.47 -17.99
N VAL A 92 -4.90 15.88 -17.08
CA VAL A 92 -5.26 16.83 -16.01
C VAL A 92 -5.75 18.17 -16.58
N VAL A 93 -5.16 18.65 -17.66
CA VAL A 93 -5.60 19.90 -18.30
C VAL A 93 -6.96 19.72 -18.96
N ALA A 94 -7.18 18.63 -19.68
CA ALA A 94 -8.45 18.32 -20.33
C ALA A 94 -9.60 18.24 -19.31
N GLU A 95 -9.39 17.52 -18.22
CA GLU A 95 -10.41 17.30 -17.18
C GLU A 95 -10.72 18.57 -16.39
N LYS A 96 -9.71 19.42 -16.14
CA LYS A 96 -9.93 20.75 -15.57
C LYS A 96 -10.73 21.67 -16.48
N ARG A 97 -10.48 21.61 -17.81
CA ARG A 97 -11.26 22.38 -18.79
C ARG A 97 -12.70 21.90 -18.85
N GLN A 98 -12.90 20.58 -18.88
CA GLN A 98 -14.24 19.99 -18.87
C GLN A 98 -15.02 20.44 -17.64
N TYR A 99 -14.43 20.31 -16.45
CA TYR A 99 -15.05 20.76 -15.21
C TYR A 99 -15.43 22.25 -15.24
N LEU A 100 -14.56 23.12 -15.76
CA LEU A 100 -14.87 24.55 -15.86
C LEU A 100 -16.01 24.84 -16.86
N ASN A 101 -16.06 24.10 -17.98
CA ASN A 101 -17.12 24.25 -18.98
C ASN A 101 -18.47 23.75 -18.46
N ASP A 102 -18.48 22.68 -17.64
CA ASP A 102 -19.70 22.13 -17.05
C ASP A 102 -20.28 23.03 -15.94
N GLU A 103 -19.48 23.95 -15.38
CA GLU A 103 -19.91 24.93 -14.36
C GLU A 103 -20.42 26.27 -14.93
N CYS A 104 -20.31 26.49 -16.26
CA CYS A 104 -20.84 27.66 -16.97
C CYS A 104 -22.20 27.36 -17.63
#